data_AF-A0A6G3BIE1-F1
#
_entry.id   AF-A0A6G3BIE1-F1
#
_cell.length_a   1.000
_cell.length_b   1.000
_cell.length_c   1.000
_cell.angle_alpha   90.00
_cell.angle_beta   90.00
_cell.angle_gamma   90.00
#
_symmetry.space_group_name_H-M   'P 1'
#
loop_
_entity.id
_entity.type
_entity.pdbx_description
1 polymer ?
#
loop_
_entity_poly.entity_id
_entity_poly.type
_entity_poly.pdbx_seq_one_letter_code
_entity_poly.pdbx_strand_id
1 'polypeptide(L)'
;MSGQPSRAVSDRLGAIDWDDDGAAFRHAHSRALLMREYLRRAALWAKAYGAEESWPFFDIAEYVDADITTPPKVAEELEQLLKDLAPASLRTTCRAAVRWSALRDAHRDLPADLPDPYEPLLLMYERGGGYYLEEYLDLNGVMIPLRDMESNISAAPFVTLAPTTLDALDAEGEMTYFAKISDGYPRHSPRGIVRRRVEDEGQTHDEAFTRHLRWEPTEYLRLYDLGHNDIDHVRITEIEAAAFIESLVQKLTATS
;
A
#
# COMPACT_ATOMS: atom_id res chain seq x y z
N MET A 1 13.03 -21.87 19.61
CA MET A 1 12.27 -20.87 18.84
C MET A 1 13.20 -20.31 17.78
N SER A 2 12.90 -20.56 16.51
CA SER A 2 13.68 -20.02 15.40
C SER A 2 13.40 -18.53 15.30
N GLY A 3 14.30 -17.67 15.80
CA GLY A 3 14.19 -16.20 15.61
C GLY A 3 14.32 -15.74 14.15
N GLN A 4 14.14 -16.63 13.17
CA GLN A 4 14.26 -16.37 11.74
C GLN A 4 13.21 -15.40 11.21
N PRO A 5 11.91 -15.48 11.57
CA PRO A 5 10.91 -14.53 11.09
C PRO A 5 11.18 -13.09 11.57
N SER A 6 11.50 -12.90 12.86
CA SER A 6 11.86 -11.60 13.42
C SER A 6 13.13 -11.03 12.83
N ARG A 7 14.14 -11.89 12.60
CA ARG A 7 15.35 -11.52 11.89
C ARG A 7 15.03 -11.03 10.48
N ALA A 8 14.21 -11.75 9.72
CA ALA A 8 13.88 -11.37 8.34
C ALA A 8 13.19 -10.00 8.26
N VAL A 9 12.24 -9.70 9.16
CA VAL A 9 11.59 -8.38 9.19
C VAL A 9 12.57 -7.29 9.63
N SER A 10 13.42 -7.57 10.62
CA SER A 10 14.46 -6.63 11.04
C SER A 10 15.47 -6.33 9.93
N ASP A 11 15.84 -7.34 9.13
CA ASP A 11 16.76 -7.19 8.01
C ASP A 11 16.12 -6.36 6.88
N ARG A 12 14.82 -6.55 6.61
CA ARG A 12 14.05 -5.67 5.70
C ARG A 12 14.13 -4.21 6.15
N LEU A 13 13.82 -3.94 7.41
CA LEU A 13 13.87 -2.57 7.98
C LEU A 13 15.28 -1.96 7.90
N GLY A 14 16.32 -2.77 8.11
CA GLY A 14 17.72 -2.33 8.02
C GLY A 14 18.21 -2.09 6.59
N ALA A 15 17.50 -2.61 5.58
CA ALA A 15 17.82 -2.40 4.16
C ALA A 15 17.17 -1.13 3.56
N ILE A 16 16.30 -0.47 4.31
CA ILE A 16 15.58 0.72 3.86
C ILE A 16 16.52 1.92 3.89
N ASP A 17 16.57 2.65 2.78
CA ASP A 17 17.13 3.99 2.75
C ASP A 17 16.06 4.97 3.27
N TRP A 18 16.17 5.33 4.54
CA TRP A 18 15.17 6.14 5.25
C TRP A 18 15.15 7.60 4.82
N ASP A 19 16.19 8.06 4.11
CA ASP A 19 16.37 9.45 3.65
C ASP A 19 16.19 9.59 2.12
N ASP A 20 15.69 8.57 1.41
CA ASP A 20 15.44 8.63 -0.04
C ASP A 20 14.10 9.34 -0.36
N ASP A 21 14.07 10.65 -0.12
CA ASP A 21 12.94 11.54 -0.45
C ASP A 21 12.57 11.46 -1.94
N GLY A 22 13.56 11.22 -2.81
CA GLY A 22 13.34 11.04 -4.23
C GLY A 22 12.51 9.80 -4.54
N ALA A 23 12.80 8.66 -3.91
CA ALA A 23 11.95 7.48 -4.00
C ALA A 23 10.60 7.69 -3.35
N ALA A 24 10.52 8.41 -2.23
CA ALA A 24 9.25 8.71 -1.57
C ALA A 24 8.30 9.46 -2.53
N PHE A 25 8.81 10.49 -3.20
CA PHE A 25 8.04 11.27 -4.18
C PHE A 25 7.64 10.44 -5.40
N ARG A 26 8.58 9.66 -5.97
CA ARG A 26 8.29 8.79 -7.12
C ARG A 26 7.24 7.74 -6.82
N HIS A 27 7.15 7.28 -5.56
CA HIS A 27 6.20 6.25 -5.15
C HIS A 27 4.99 6.79 -4.37
N ALA A 28 4.70 8.09 -4.46
CA ALA A 28 3.74 8.75 -3.59
C ALA A 28 2.34 8.11 -3.60
N HIS A 29 1.87 7.62 -4.75
CA HIS A 29 0.52 7.06 -4.91
C HIS A 29 0.41 5.68 -4.30
N SER A 30 1.35 4.79 -4.61
CA SER A 30 1.40 3.46 -4.01
C SER A 30 1.64 3.54 -2.49
N ARG A 31 2.52 4.43 -2.02
CA ARG A 31 2.74 4.69 -0.58
C ARG A 31 1.44 5.11 0.11
N ALA A 32 0.63 5.96 -0.53
CA ALA A 32 -0.63 6.41 0.05
C ALA A 32 -1.68 5.30 0.14
N LEU A 33 -1.77 4.43 -0.87
CA LEU A 33 -2.63 3.24 -0.83
C LEU A 33 -2.20 2.26 0.26
N LEU A 34 -0.90 2.02 0.38
CA LEU A 34 -0.32 1.13 1.39
C LEU A 34 -0.54 1.66 2.81
N MET A 35 -0.36 2.96 3.06
CA MET A 35 -0.65 3.56 4.36
C MET A 35 -2.14 3.45 4.71
N ARG A 36 -3.05 3.75 3.77
CA ARG A 36 -4.50 3.61 3.99
C ARG A 36 -4.88 2.17 4.29
N GLU A 37 -4.26 1.21 3.62
CA GLU A 37 -4.48 -0.21 3.89
C GLU A 37 -3.96 -0.61 5.28
N TYR A 38 -2.77 -0.14 5.69
CA TYR A 38 -2.28 -0.33 7.05
C TYR A 38 -3.29 0.21 8.08
N LEU A 39 -3.75 1.45 7.93
CA LEU A 39 -4.71 2.08 8.84
C LEU A 39 -6.01 1.27 8.95
N ARG A 40 -6.53 0.79 7.82
CA ARG A 40 -7.70 -0.09 7.78
C ARG A 40 -7.45 -1.42 8.50
N ARG A 41 -6.34 -2.11 8.21
CA ARG A 41 -6.02 -3.40 8.84
C ARG A 41 -5.78 -3.24 10.34
N ALA A 42 -5.02 -2.23 10.75
CA ALA A 42 -4.81 -1.91 12.16
C ALA A 42 -6.13 -1.58 12.89
N ALA A 43 -7.09 -0.92 12.22
CA ALA A 43 -8.41 -0.65 12.79
C ALA A 43 -9.22 -1.94 13.03
N LEU A 44 -9.15 -2.90 12.10
CA LEU A 44 -9.78 -4.22 12.28
C LEU A 44 -9.21 -4.97 13.48
N TRP A 45 -7.88 -4.98 13.61
CA TRP A 45 -7.19 -5.59 14.76
C TRP A 45 -7.53 -4.88 16.07
N ALA A 46 -7.54 -3.55 16.08
CA ALA A 46 -7.90 -2.77 17.26
C ALA A 46 -9.30 -3.12 17.76
N LYS A 47 -10.29 -3.17 16.85
CA LYS A 47 -11.67 -3.55 17.18
C LYS A 47 -11.80 -5.00 17.65
N ALA A 48 -11.04 -5.93 17.05
CA ALA A 48 -11.11 -7.34 17.41
C ALA A 48 -10.56 -7.64 18.81
N TYR A 49 -9.59 -6.86 19.27
CA TYR A 49 -8.89 -7.08 20.55
C TYR A 49 -9.14 -5.99 21.60
N GLY A 50 -10.10 -5.06 21.36
CA GLY A 50 -10.44 -4.00 22.31
C GLY A 50 -9.32 -2.98 22.55
N ALA A 51 -8.54 -2.68 21.50
CA ALA A 51 -7.39 -1.78 21.52
C ALA A 51 -7.66 -0.44 20.84
N GLU A 52 -8.93 0.00 20.81
CA GLU A 52 -9.36 1.15 20.02
C GLU A 52 -8.65 2.45 20.41
N GLU A 53 -8.35 2.64 21.69
CA GLU A 53 -7.64 3.83 22.20
C GLU A 53 -6.17 3.91 21.77
N SER A 54 -5.58 2.80 21.31
CA SER A 54 -4.18 2.74 20.86
C SER A 54 -4.02 2.87 19.34
N TRP A 55 -5.11 2.81 18.59
CA TRP A 55 -5.09 3.04 17.15
C TRP A 55 -4.65 4.49 16.84
N PRO A 56 -3.85 4.76 15.80
CA PRO A 56 -3.49 3.89 14.67
C PRO A 56 -2.12 3.22 14.75
N PHE A 57 -1.26 3.64 15.68
CA PHE A 57 0.16 3.24 15.69
C PHE A 57 0.49 2.55 17.00
N PHE A 58 0.30 1.23 17.02
CA PHE A 58 0.46 0.42 18.22
C PHE A 58 1.02 -0.97 17.92
N ASP A 59 1.44 -1.65 18.98
CA ASP A 59 1.90 -3.02 18.93
C ASP A 59 0.72 -3.98 19.08
N ILE A 60 0.20 -4.48 17.96
CA ILE A 60 -0.92 -5.43 17.95
C ILE A 60 -0.54 -6.70 18.71
N ALA A 61 0.72 -7.14 18.63
CA ALA A 61 1.13 -8.37 19.29
C ALA A 61 1.02 -8.28 20.82
N GLU A 62 1.17 -7.08 21.40
CA GLU A 62 0.97 -6.84 22.84
C GLU A 62 -0.46 -7.15 23.30
N TYR A 63 -1.45 -6.88 22.45
CA TYR A 63 -2.87 -7.13 22.74
C TYR A 63 -3.30 -8.57 22.48
N VAL A 64 -2.59 -9.27 21.59
CA VAL A 64 -2.87 -10.68 21.28
C VAL A 64 -2.21 -11.60 22.30
N ASP A 65 -0.93 -11.37 22.60
CA ASP A 65 -0.15 -12.15 23.56
C ASP A 65 0.95 -11.25 24.17
N ALA A 66 0.71 -10.73 25.37
CA ALA A 66 1.65 -9.84 26.04
C ALA A 66 2.99 -10.51 26.39
N ASP A 67 3.04 -11.84 26.49
CA ASP A 67 4.25 -12.60 26.80
C ASP A 67 5.13 -12.84 25.57
N ILE A 68 4.63 -12.56 24.36
CA ILE A 68 5.43 -12.70 23.15
C ILE A 68 6.58 -11.69 23.17
N THR A 69 7.79 -12.14 22.88
CA THR A 69 8.98 -11.27 22.90
C THR A 69 9.78 -11.40 21.61
N THR A 70 10.38 -10.29 21.19
CA THR A 70 11.39 -10.29 20.12
C THR A 70 12.69 -10.90 20.65
N PRO A 71 13.38 -11.77 19.89
CA PRO A 71 14.66 -12.33 20.30
C PRO A 71 15.66 -11.21 20.71
N PRO A 72 16.38 -11.32 21.85
CA PRO A 72 17.15 -10.20 22.42
C PRO A 72 18.14 -9.55 21.46
N LYS A 73 18.85 -10.36 20.66
CA LYS A 73 19.80 -9.85 19.66
C LYS A 73 19.12 -9.06 18.54
N VAL A 74 17.95 -9.53 18.08
CA VAL A 74 17.16 -8.82 17.07
C VAL A 74 16.65 -7.50 17.65
N ALA A 75 16.18 -7.51 18.91
CA ALA A 75 15.71 -6.32 19.59
C ALA A 75 16.82 -5.26 19.74
N GLU A 76 18.02 -5.67 20.18
CA GLU A 76 19.17 -4.75 20.33
C GLU A 76 19.57 -4.09 18.99
N GLU A 77 19.70 -4.88 17.93
CA GLU A 77 20.03 -4.38 16.59
C GLU A 77 18.93 -3.46 16.04
N LEU A 78 17.65 -3.79 16.29
CA LEU A 78 16.52 -2.96 15.93
C LEU A 78 16.55 -1.63 16.68
N GLU A 79 16.78 -1.61 18.00
CA GLU A 79 16.85 -0.34 18.74
C GLU A 79 17.96 0.58 18.22
N GLN A 80 19.10 0.01 17.81
CA GLN A 80 20.18 0.78 17.22
C GLN A 80 19.80 1.39 15.87
N LEU A 81 19.03 0.68 15.04
CA LEU A 81 18.47 1.21 13.79
C LEU A 81 17.45 2.33 14.05
N LEU A 82 16.55 2.13 15.02
CA LEU A 82 15.43 3.03 15.25
C LEU A 82 15.81 4.32 15.98
N LYS A 83 17.00 4.41 16.56
CA LYS A 83 17.43 5.49 17.45
C LYS A 83 17.19 6.89 16.86
N ASP A 84 17.50 7.06 15.59
CA ASP A 84 17.48 8.36 14.90
C ASP A 84 16.22 8.54 14.03
N LEU A 85 15.37 7.52 13.92
CA LEU A 85 14.14 7.60 13.13
C LEU A 85 13.06 8.39 13.87
N ALA A 86 12.38 9.27 13.17
CA ALA A 86 11.19 9.99 13.63
C ALA A 86 10.05 9.78 12.64
N PRO A 87 8.78 9.90 13.06
CA PRO A 87 8.26 10.19 14.40
C PRO A 87 8.32 8.97 15.35
N ALA A 88 7.89 9.16 16.61
CA ALA A 88 7.84 8.08 17.60
C ALA A 88 6.90 6.92 17.18
N SER A 89 5.83 7.23 16.46
CA SER A 89 4.91 6.25 15.90
C SER A 89 5.56 5.35 14.84
N LEU A 90 6.47 5.90 14.03
CA LEU A 90 7.28 5.12 13.08
C LEU A 90 8.10 4.07 13.83
N ARG A 91 8.83 4.48 14.88
CA ARG A 91 9.60 3.53 15.70
C ARG A 91 8.70 2.48 16.37
N THR A 92 7.50 2.87 16.80
CA THR A 92 6.51 1.98 17.42
C THR A 92 6.08 0.88 16.45
N THR A 93 5.70 1.26 15.23
CA THR A 93 5.26 0.29 14.22
C THR A 93 6.40 -0.59 13.69
N CYS A 94 7.64 -0.09 13.62
CA CYS A 94 8.80 -0.93 13.29
C CYS A 94 9.02 -2.03 14.35
N ARG A 95 8.97 -1.69 15.64
CA ARG A 95 9.03 -2.69 16.74
C ARG A 95 7.89 -3.69 16.64
N ALA A 96 6.68 -3.17 16.45
CA ALA A 96 5.48 -3.99 16.36
C ALA A 96 5.53 -4.97 15.18
N ALA A 97 6.00 -4.56 14.00
CA ALA A 97 6.14 -5.44 12.84
C ALA A 97 7.12 -6.59 13.11
N VAL A 98 8.23 -6.32 13.79
CA VAL A 98 9.20 -7.35 14.18
C VAL A 98 8.60 -8.29 15.23
N ARG A 99 7.93 -7.77 16.26
CA ARG A 99 7.27 -8.59 17.30
C ARG A 99 6.12 -9.41 16.72
N TRP A 100 5.36 -8.85 15.79
CA TRP A 100 4.29 -9.52 15.06
C TRP A 100 4.77 -10.78 14.34
N SER A 101 5.95 -10.74 13.72
CA SER A 101 6.51 -11.93 13.09
C SER A 101 6.87 -13.04 14.10
N ALA A 102 7.25 -12.67 15.34
CA ALA A 102 7.45 -13.64 16.42
C ALA A 102 6.10 -14.24 16.87
N LEU A 103 5.07 -13.40 17.00
CA LEU A 103 3.71 -13.84 17.30
C LEU A 103 3.21 -14.85 16.27
N ARG A 104 3.37 -14.56 14.97
CA ARG A 104 2.94 -15.47 13.90
C ARG A 104 3.71 -16.79 13.84
N ASP A 105 4.96 -16.82 14.30
CA ASP A 105 5.74 -18.06 14.41
C ASP A 105 5.24 -18.93 15.58
N ALA A 106 4.86 -18.28 16.69
CA ALA A 106 4.37 -18.93 17.91
C ALA A 106 2.90 -19.37 17.83
N HIS A 107 2.05 -18.57 17.19
CA HIS A 107 0.59 -18.75 17.14
C HIS A 107 0.13 -19.02 15.70
N ARG A 108 -0.30 -20.26 15.44
CA ARG A 108 -0.83 -20.67 14.12
C ARG A 108 -2.36 -20.58 14.02
N ASP A 109 -3.01 -20.22 15.11
CA ASP A 109 -4.45 -20.17 15.31
C ASP A 109 -5.00 -18.73 15.40
N LEU A 110 -4.21 -17.74 14.96
CA LEU A 110 -4.69 -16.37 14.79
C LEU A 110 -5.95 -16.34 13.88
N PRO A 111 -6.90 -15.41 14.12
CA PRO A 111 -8.13 -15.33 13.35
C PRO A 111 -7.86 -15.24 11.83
N ALA A 112 -8.38 -16.21 11.07
CA ALA A 112 -8.11 -16.33 9.63
C ALA A 112 -8.79 -15.23 8.79
N ASP A 113 -9.78 -14.54 9.36
CA ASP A 113 -10.52 -13.43 8.75
C ASP A 113 -9.82 -12.07 8.94
N LEU A 114 -8.85 -11.98 9.84
CA LEU A 114 -8.06 -10.77 10.02
C LEU A 114 -6.80 -10.77 9.13
N PRO A 115 -6.59 -9.73 8.30
CA PRO A 115 -5.44 -9.67 7.40
C PRO A 115 -4.15 -9.35 8.14
N ASP A 116 -2.99 -9.69 7.56
CA ASP A 116 -1.69 -9.27 8.11
C ASP A 116 -1.63 -7.73 8.17
N PRO A 117 -1.47 -7.12 9.37
CA PRO A 117 -1.57 -5.68 9.51
C PRO A 117 -0.34 -4.93 9.00
N TYR A 118 0.86 -5.50 9.12
CA TYR A 118 2.11 -4.77 8.95
C TYR A 118 2.72 -4.89 7.54
N GLU A 119 2.39 -5.92 6.76
CA GLU A 119 2.92 -6.04 5.39
C GLU A 119 2.71 -4.80 4.50
N PRO A 120 1.51 -4.17 4.43
CA PRO A 120 1.37 -2.94 3.63
C PRO A 120 2.26 -1.81 4.16
N LEU A 121 2.47 -1.72 5.48
CA LEU A 121 3.29 -0.68 6.08
C LEU A 121 4.78 -0.90 5.79
N LEU A 122 5.27 -2.15 5.85
CA LEU A 122 6.64 -2.50 5.48
C LEU A 122 6.92 -2.17 4.02
N LEU A 123 5.99 -2.55 3.11
CA LEU A 123 6.10 -2.21 1.69
C LEU A 123 6.09 -0.70 1.46
N MET A 124 5.36 0.06 2.28
CA MET A 124 5.39 1.52 2.19
C MET A 124 6.77 2.05 2.55
N TYR A 125 7.37 1.57 3.65
CA TYR A 125 8.71 1.99 4.08
C TYR A 125 9.79 1.62 3.05
N GLU A 126 9.70 0.46 2.42
CA GLU A 126 10.62 0.02 1.36
C GLU A 126 10.57 0.92 0.11
N ARG A 127 9.54 1.77 -0.01
CA ARG A 127 9.33 2.68 -1.15
C ARG A 127 9.70 4.12 -0.79
N GLY A 128 10.81 4.34 -0.11
CA GLY A 128 11.31 5.69 0.21
C GLY A 128 11.04 6.14 1.64
N GLY A 129 11.14 5.22 2.61
CA GLY A 129 11.20 5.56 4.02
C GLY A 129 9.87 5.87 4.69
N GLY A 130 9.95 6.60 5.81
CA GLY A 130 8.87 6.78 6.78
C GLY A 130 7.82 7.83 6.39
N TYR A 131 7.22 8.46 7.38
CA TYR A 131 6.20 9.49 7.22
C TYR A 131 6.35 10.54 8.31
N TYR A 132 5.82 11.73 8.10
CA TYR A 132 5.68 12.72 9.17
C TYR A 132 4.24 12.71 9.71
N LEU A 133 4.09 13.04 10.99
CA LEU A 133 2.79 13.06 11.66
C LEU A 133 2.60 14.40 12.37
N GLU A 134 1.69 15.20 11.82
CA GLU A 134 1.19 16.43 12.44
C GLU A 134 -0.35 16.38 12.48
N GLU A 135 -1.05 17.33 11.86
CA GLU A 135 -2.50 17.26 11.67
C GLU A 135 -2.90 16.13 10.70
N TYR A 136 -2.00 15.82 9.75
CA TYR A 136 -2.15 14.76 8.75
C TYR A 136 -0.91 13.87 8.76
N LEU A 137 -1.04 12.69 8.15
CA LEU A 137 0.13 11.90 7.73
C LEU A 137 0.68 12.48 6.44
N ASP A 138 1.90 13.00 6.48
CA ASP A 138 2.62 13.44 5.30
C ASP A 138 3.54 12.32 4.80
N LEU A 139 3.33 11.92 3.54
CA LEU A 139 4.12 10.91 2.85
C LEU A 139 5.10 11.53 1.84
N ASN A 140 5.66 12.71 2.14
CA ASN A 140 6.55 13.49 1.28
C ASN A 140 5.84 13.97 -0.01
N GLY A 141 4.69 14.63 0.17
CA GLY A 141 3.92 15.25 -0.91
C GLY A 141 2.48 14.77 -1.03
N VAL A 142 2.08 13.74 -0.28
CA VAL A 142 0.68 13.31 -0.17
C VAL A 142 0.24 13.36 1.28
N MET A 143 -0.75 14.22 1.55
CA MET A 143 -1.36 14.37 2.87
C MET A 143 -2.53 13.40 3.04
N ILE A 144 -2.45 12.53 4.04
CA ILE A 144 -3.50 11.54 4.35
C ILE A 144 -4.16 11.91 5.67
N PRO A 145 -5.48 12.20 5.68
CA PRO A 145 -6.21 12.32 6.92
C PRO A 145 -6.34 10.96 7.59
N LEU A 146 -6.08 10.89 8.90
CA LEU A 146 -6.23 9.65 9.66
C LEU A 146 -7.66 9.11 9.60
N ARG A 147 -8.68 9.99 9.59
CA ARG A 147 -10.12 9.65 9.72
C ARG A 147 -10.42 8.90 11.03
N ASP A 148 -11.70 8.73 11.33
CA ASP A 148 -12.13 7.90 12.46
C ASP A 148 -11.99 6.39 12.13
N MET A 149 -12.09 5.57 13.16
CA MET A 149 -11.91 4.12 13.05
C MET A 149 -12.97 3.45 12.18
N GLU A 150 -14.24 3.85 12.28
CA GLU A 150 -15.34 3.23 11.53
C GLU A 150 -15.20 3.53 10.03
N SER A 151 -14.81 4.77 9.70
CA SER A 151 -14.45 5.17 8.34
C SER A 151 -13.29 4.35 7.77
N ASN A 152 -12.26 4.06 8.57
CA ASN A 152 -11.14 3.21 8.14
C ASN A 152 -11.58 1.77 7.92
N ILE A 153 -12.29 1.16 8.88
CA ILE A 153 -12.80 -0.22 8.77
C ILE A 153 -13.66 -0.40 7.52
N SER A 154 -14.50 0.59 7.20
CA SER A 154 -15.43 0.56 6.06
C SER A 154 -14.77 0.93 4.72
N ALA A 155 -13.50 1.34 4.71
CA ALA A 155 -12.79 1.67 3.48
C ALA A 155 -12.65 0.45 2.55
N ALA A 156 -12.71 0.69 1.25
CA ALA A 156 -12.47 -0.36 0.27
C ALA A 156 -11.07 -0.96 0.46
N PRO A 157 -10.93 -2.29 0.55
CA PRO A 157 -9.65 -2.93 0.83
C PRO A 157 -8.71 -2.82 -0.36
N PHE A 158 -7.45 -2.48 -0.10
CA PHE A 158 -6.38 -2.53 -1.08
C PHE A 158 -5.55 -3.81 -0.85
N VAL A 159 -5.85 -4.85 -1.61
CA VAL A 159 -5.24 -6.18 -1.44
C VAL A 159 -4.05 -6.44 -2.37
N THR A 160 -3.77 -5.51 -3.27
CA THR A 160 -2.77 -5.65 -4.32
C THR A 160 -1.40 -5.18 -3.83
N LEU A 161 -0.56 -6.12 -3.39
CA LEU A 161 0.74 -5.83 -2.78
C LEU A 161 1.95 -6.22 -3.66
N ALA A 162 1.72 -6.71 -4.88
CA ALA A 162 2.82 -7.13 -5.76
C ALA A 162 3.63 -5.91 -6.24
N PRO A 163 4.98 -5.96 -6.21
CA PRO A 163 5.83 -4.84 -6.63
C PRO A 163 5.50 -4.31 -8.03
N THR A 164 5.30 -5.20 -9.00
CA THR A 164 4.97 -4.82 -10.38
C THR A 164 3.69 -4.01 -10.50
N THR A 165 2.71 -4.27 -9.63
CA THR A 165 1.46 -3.53 -9.65
C THR A 165 1.59 -2.21 -8.91
N LEU A 166 2.29 -2.18 -7.78
CA LEU A 166 2.59 -0.94 -7.05
C LEU A 166 3.36 0.03 -7.94
N ASP A 167 4.39 -0.45 -8.65
CA ASP A 167 5.19 0.34 -9.59
C ASP A 167 4.35 0.88 -10.75
N ALA A 168 3.32 0.14 -11.18
CA ALA A 168 2.41 0.60 -12.23
C ALA A 168 1.44 1.69 -11.74
N LEU A 169 1.18 1.82 -10.44
CA LEU A 169 0.29 2.87 -9.93
C LEU A 169 0.99 4.23 -9.84
N ASP A 170 2.32 4.21 -9.76
CA ASP A 170 3.12 5.40 -9.61
C ASP A 170 3.41 6.09 -10.95
N ALA A 171 3.40 7.43 -10.90
CA ALA A 171 3.88 8.35 -11.92
C ALA A 171 3.78 9.79 -11.36
N GLU A 172 4.36 10.74 -12.07
CA GLU A 172 4.25 12.16 -11.74
C GLU A 172 2.85 12.72 -12.10
N GLY A 173 2.40 13.67 -11.30
CA GLY A 173 1.13 14.39 -11.50
C GLY A 173 -0.09 13.68 -10.87
N GLU A 174 -1.24 14.33 -11.03
CA GLU A 174 -2.53 13.77 -10.61
C GLU A 174 -3.03 12.73 -11.62
N MET A 175 -3.46 11.55 -11.15
CA MET A 175 -4.02 10.51 -12.00
C MET A 175 -5.53 10.41 -11.92
N THR A 176 -6.15 10.27 -13.09
CA THR A 176 -7.53 9.78 -13.22
C THR A 176 -7.55 8.50 -14.04
N TYR A 177 -8.14 7.44 -13.49
CA TYR A 177 -8.24 6.13 -14.12
C TYR A 177 -9.60 5.89 -14.75
N PHE A 178 -9.62 5.20 -15.88
CA PHE A 178 -10.83 4.82 -16.60
C PHE A 178 -10.79 3.36 -17.05
N ALA A 179 -11.90 2.67 -16.89
CA ALA A 179 -12.13 1.34 -17.45
C ALA A 179 -12.80 1.46 -18.82
N LYS A 180 -12.23 0.81 -19.84
CA LYS A 180 -12.85 0.66 -21.16
C LYS A 180 -13.91 -0.44 -21.10
N ILE A 181 -15.17 -0.07 -21.30
CA ILE A 181 -16.32 -0.96 -21.20
C ILE A 181 -17.03 -1.13 -22.54
N SER A 182 -17.64 -2.29 -22.72
CA SER A 182 -18.47 -2.63 -23.89
C SER A 182 -19.30 -3.88 -23.57
N ASP A 183 -20.16 -4.31 -24.48
CA ASP A 183 -20.87 -5.59 -24.36
C ASP A 183 -19.86 -6.74 -24.11
N GLY A 184 -20.06 -7.48 -23.02
CA GLY A 184 -19.16 -8.55 -22.57
C GLY A 184 -17.94 -8.09 -21.75
N TYR A 185 -17.72 -6.79 -21.59
CA TYR A 185 -16.63 -6.20 -20.81
C TYR A 185 -17.14 -5.13 -19.82
N PRO A 186 -17.79 -5.54 -18.71
CA PRO A 186 -18.32 -4.62 -17.72
C PRO A 186 -17.22 -3.96 -16.86
N ARG A 187 -17.57 -2.95 -16.05
CA ARG A 187 -16.63 -2.23 -15.16
C ARG A 187 -15.73 -3.13 -14.30
N HIS A 188 -16.27 -4.24 -13.76
CA HIS A 188 -15.53 -5.16 -12.90
C HIS A 188 -14.66 -6.16 -13.68
N SER A 189 -14.78 -6.22 -15.01
CA SER A 189 -13.94 -7.03 -15.90
C SER A 189 -13.79 -6.29 -17.24
N PRO A 190 -13.13 -5.12 -17.25
CA PRO A 190 -13.11 -4.25 -18.41
C PRO A 190 -12.19 -4.80 -19.49
N ARG A 191 -12.31 -4.25 -20.71
CA ARG A 191 -11.48 -4.66 -21.86
C ARG A 191 -10.03 -4.19 -21.71
N GLY A 192 -9.82 -3.14 -20.95
CA GLY A 192 -8.54 -2.50 -20.67
C GLY A 192 -8.77 -1.28 -19.79
N ILE A 193 -7.68 -0.71 -19.27
CA ILE A 193 -7.74 0.55 -18.54
C ILE A 193 -6.86 1.60 -19.22
N VAL A 194 -7.27 2.85 -19.07
CA VAL A 194 -6.49 4.03 -19.44
C VAL A 194 -6.38 4.93 -18.23
N ARG A 195 -5.32 5.73 -18.15
CA ARG A 195 -5.18 6.80 -17.18
C ARG A 195 -4.88 8.12 -17.88
N ARG A 196 -5.34 9.21 -17.29
CA ARG A 196 -4.95 10.58 -17.61
C ARG A 196 -4.08 11.08 -16.47
N ARG A 197 -2.86 11.50 -16.78
CA ARG A 197 -1.98 12.22 -15.84
C ARG A 197 -2.03 13.71 -16.14
N VAL A 198 -2.10 14.52 -15.09
CA VAL A 198 -2.00 15.99 -15.16
C VAL A 198 -0.80 16.41 -14.33
N GLU A 199 0.22 16.93 -14.98
CA GLU A 199 1.43 17.46 -14.34
C GLU A 199 1.18 18.87 -13.80
N ASP A 200 2.04 19.36 -12.90
CA ASP A 200 1.86 20.64 -12.21
C ASP A 200 1.75 21.85 -13.17
N GLU A 201 2.40 21.76 -14.34
CA GLU A 201 2.31 22.78 -15.41
C GLU A 201 1.01 22.70 -16.23
N GLY A 202 0.09 21.79 -15.87
CA GLY A 202 -1.17 21.55 -16.56
C GLY A 202 -1.05 20.66 -17.80
N GLN A 203 0.15 20.16 -18.12
CA GLN A 203 0.34 19.23 -19.22
C GLN A 203 -0.39 17.92 -18.94
N THR A 204 -1.17 17.46 -19.91
CA THR A 204 -1.99 16.25 -19.80
C THR A 204 -1.40 15.14 -20.66
N HIS A 205 -1.25 13.95 -20.08
CA HIS A 205 -0.77 12.75 -20.76
C HIS A 205 -1.77 11.61 -20.60
N ASP A 206 -2.26 11.08 -21.72
CA ASP A 206 -3.17 9.94 -21.73
C ASP A 206 -2.37 8.67 -22.01
N GLU A 207 -2.57 7.64 -21.19
CA GLU A 207 -1.81 6.39 -21.25
C GLU A 207 -2.76 5.18 -21.15
N ALA A 208 -2.46 4.09 -21.87
CA ALA A 208 -3.16 2.82 -21.76
C ALA A 208 -2.26 1.76 -21.11
N PHE A 209 -2.81 0.97 -20.19
CA PHE A 209 -2.07 -0.17 -19.63
C PHE A 209 -2.18 -1.36 -20.59
N THR A 210 -1.05 -1.81 -21.12
CA THR A 210 -1.03 -2.79 -22.21
C THR A 210 -0.63 -4.18 -21.73
N ARG A 211 -0.74 -5.18 -22.62
CA ARG A 211 -0.22 -6.54 -22.41
C ARG A 211 1.31 -6.60 -22.20
N HIS A 212 2.02 -5.51 -22.44
CA HIS A 212 3.44 -5.39 -22.14
C HIS A 212 3.70 -5.07 -20.66
N LEU A 213 2.65 -5.06 -19.83
CA LEU A 213 2.70 -4.79 -18.39
C LEU A 213 3.30 -3.42 -18.07
N ARG A 214 2.96 -2.43 -18.89
CA ARG A 214 3.37 -1.03 -18.73
C ARG A 214 2.34 -0.08 -19.33
N TRP A 215 2.39 1.16 -18.86
CA TRP A 215 1.66 2.27 -19.44
C TRP A 215 2.33 2.73 -20.74
N GLU A 216 1.54 2.90 -21.79
CA GLU A 216 2.00 3.40 -23.09
C GLU A 216 1.13 4.60 -23.51
N PRO A 217 1.71 5.64 -24.16
CA PRO A 217 0.94 6.77 -24.64
C PRO A 217 -0.24 6.35 -25.52
N THR A 218 -1.38 7.00 -25.34
CA THR A 218 -2.59 6.72 -26.13
C THR A 218 -3.34 7.99 -26.48
N GLU A 219 -3.99 8.00 -27.64
CA GLU A 219 -4.91 9.08 -28.02
C GLU A 219 -6.36 8.76 -27.67
N TYR A 220 -6.62 7.65 -26.98
CA TYR A 220 -7.98 7.13 -26.77
C TYR A 220 -8.94 8.16 -26.16
N LEU A 221 -8.57 8.79 -25.04
CA LEU A 221 -9.46 9.75 -24.36
C LEU A 221 -9.65 11.01 -25.21
N ARG A 222 -8.57 11.52 -25.83
CA ARG A 222 -8.65 12.65 -26.79
C ARG A 222 -9.60 12.36 -27.96
N LEU A 223 -9.54 11.17 -28.54
CA LEU A 223 -10.40 10.78 -29.67
C LEU A 223 -11.86 10.59 -29.20
N TYR A 224 -12.08 10.05 -28.01
CA TYR A 224 -13.39 9.95 -27.40
C TYR A 224 -14.02 11.34 -27.19
N ASP A 225 -13.25 12.31 -26.68
CA ASP A 225 -13.70 13.70 -26.52
C ASP A 225 -14.08 14.36 -27.87
N LEU A 226 -13.52 13.87 -28.99
CA LEU A 226 -13.84 14.29 -30.36
C LEU A 226 -15.01 13.50 -31.00
N GLY A 227 -15.64 12.59 -30.25
CA GLY A 227 -16.80 11.82 -30.69
C GLY A 227 -16.50 10.45 -31.30
N HIS A 228 -15.24 9.98 -31.24
CA HIS A 228 -14.89 8.61 -31.65
C HIS A 228 -15.18 7.60 -30.54
N ASN A 229 -16.48 7.35 -30.30
CA ASN A 229 -16.97 6.64 -29.11
C ASN A 229 -17.28 5.16 -29.38
N ASP A 230 -16.47 4.49 -30.21
CA ASP A 230 -16.67 3.08 -30.58
C ASP A 230 -16.56 2.12 -29.37
N ILE A 231 -15.86 2.55 -28.32
CA ILE A 231 -15.74 1.87 -27.04
C ILE A 231 -16.01 2.92 -25.96
N ASP A 232 -16.88 2.58 -25.02
CA ASP A 232 -17.22 3.49 -23.92
C ASP A 232 -16.23 3.35 -22.76
N HIS A 233 -16.19 4.32 -21.86
CA HIS A 233 -15.38 4.23 -20.66
C HIS A 233 -16.09 4.82 -19.44
N VAL A 234 -15.72 4.33 -18.27
CA VAL A 234 -16.19 4.87 -16.99
C VAL A 234 -14.99 5.15 -16.09
N ARG A 235 -15.07 6.24 -15.33
CA ARG A 235 -14.07 6.53 -14.30
C ARG A 235 -14.09 5.41 -13.24
N ILE A 236 -12.90 4.96 -12.87
CA ILE A 236 -12.69 3.97 -11.81
C ILE A 236 -11.78 4.54 -10.72
N THR A 237 -11.82 3.91 -9.56
CA THR A 237 -10.90 4.20 -8.46
C THR A 237 -9.51 3.63 -8.76
N GLU A 238 -8.51 4.12 -8.05
CA GLU A 238 -7.16 3.60 -8.13
C GLU A 238 -7.07 2.14 -7.64
N ILE A 239 -7.88 1.76 -6.64
CA ILE A 239 -7.99 0.37 -6.16
C ILE A 239 -8.53 -0.55 -7.26
N GLU A 240 -9.53 -0.11 -8.01
CA GLU A 240 -10.06 -0.88 -9.16
C GLU A 240 -9.03 -0.99 -10.29
N ALA A 241 -8.26 0.07 -10.55
CA ALA A 241 -7.17 0.03 -11.52
C ALA A 241 -6.08 -0.97 -11.09
N ALA A 242 -5.68 -0.95 -9.82
CA ALA A 242 -4.72 -1.90 -9.25
C ALA A 242 -5.20 -3.35 -9.36
N ALA A 243 -6.47 -3.62 -9.06
CA ALA A 243 -7.07 -4.95 -9.19
C ALA A 243 -7.03 -5.46 -10.64
N PHE A 244 -7.29 -4.58 -11.62
CA PHE A 244 -7.16 -4.92 -13.04
C PHE A 244 -5.71 -5.23 -13.43
N ILE A 245 -4.76 -4.38 -13.04
CA ILE A 245 -3.33 -4.55 -13.34
C ILE A 245 -2.84 -5.88 -12.79
N GLU A 246 -3.12 -6.15 -11.51
CA GLU A 246 -2.73 -7.39 -10.83
C GLU A 246 -3.29 -8.63 -11.56
N SER A 247 -4.59 -8.59 -11.91
CA SER A 247 -5.22 -9.69 -12.66
C SER A 247 -4.55 -9.92 -14.01
N LEU A 248 -4.15 -8.85 -14.71
CA LEU A 248 -3.48 -8.95 -16.00
C LEU A 248 -2.06 -9.51 -15.85
N VAL A 249 -1.30 -9.03 -14.85
CA VAL A 249 0.04 -9.55 -14.51
C VAL A 249 -0.04 -11.05 -14.26
N GLN A 250 -0.93 -11.49 -13.37
CA GLN A 250 -1.09 -12.91 -13.02
C GLN A 250 -1.47 -13.78 -14.23
N LYS A 251 -2.37 -13.30 -15.10
CA LYS A 251 -2.77 -14.02 -16.32
C LYS A 251 -1.61 -14.22 -17.29
N LEU A 252 -0.79 -13.18 -17.49
CA LEU A 252 0.29 -13.23 -18.47
C LEU A 252 1.52 -13.99 -17.97
N THR A 253 1.80 -13.93 -16.66
CA THR A 253 2.88 -14.72 -16.05
C THR A 253 2.51 -16.19 -15.92
N ALA A 254 1.24 -16.54 -15.67
CA ALA A 254 0.79 -17.93 -15.62
C ALA A 254 0.71 -18.63 -17.00
N THR A 255 0.71 -17.85 -18.08
CA THR A 255 0.68 -18.36 -19.47
C THR A 255 2.08 -18.44 -20.11
N SER A 256 3.12 -17.96 -19.41
CA SER A 256 4.52 -17.96 -19.86
C SER A 256 5.29 -19.15 -19.30
#